data_AF-A0A1H8GDY1-F1
#
_entry.id   AF-A0A1H8GDY1-F1
#
_cell.length_a   1.000
_cell.length_b   1.000
_cell.length_c   1.000
_cell.angle_alpha   90.00
_cell.angle_beta   90.00
_cell.angle_gamma   90.00
#
_symmetry.space_group_name_H-M   'P 1'
#
loop_
_entity.id
_entity.type
_entity.pdbx_description
1 polymer ?
#
loop_
_entity_poly.entity_id
_entity_poly.type
_entity_poly.pdbx_seq_one_letter_code
_entity_poly.pdbx_strand_id
1 'polypeptide(L)' 'MSVASDAKRMFVENLNAFGDKETQPEKYNLYLGLIYLMASVEQIQQELEEIKLQIAKRN' A
#
# COMPACT_ATOMS: atom_id res chain seq x y z
N MET A 1 11.97 -3.78 -5.61
CA MET A 1 10.73 -3.65 -4.83
C MET A 1 10.58 -2.19 -4.43
N SER A 2 9.39 -1.61 -4.56
CA SER A 2 9.17 -0.23 -4.11
C SER A 2 9.04 -0.20 -2.59
N VAL A 3 9.47 0.90 -1.96
CA VAL A 3 9.28 1.15 -0.52
C VAL A 3 7.81 0.98 -0.12
N ALA A 4 6.90 1.29 -1.04
CA ALA A 4 5.47 1.13 -0.81
C ALA A 4 5.04 -0.34 -0.67
N SER A 5 5.59 -1.21 -1.52
CA SER A 5 5.32 -2.66 -1.49
C SER A 5 5.84 -3.30 -0.19
N ASP A 6 7.03 -2.90 0.26
CA ASP A 6 7.61 -3.38 1.52
C ASP A 6 6.80 -2.94 2.74
N ALA A 7 6.38 -1.68 2.79
CA ALA A 7 5.52 -1.17 3.86
C ALA A 7 4.16 -1.88 3.92
N LYS A 8 3.53 -2.09 2.75
CA LYS A 8 2.27 -2.84 2.64
C LYS A 8 2.40 -4.25 3.21
N ARG A 9 3.48 -4.97 2.84
CA ARG A 9 3.76 -6.31 3.37
C ARG A 9 3.87 -6.29 4.90
N MET A 10 4.63 -5.36 5.46
CA MET A 10 4.76 -5.23 6.92
C MET A 10 3.43 -4.93 7.61
N PHE A 11 2.56 -4.12 7.00
CA PHE A 11 1.23 -3.86 7.57
C PHE A 11 0.31 -5.09 7.52
N VAL A 12 0.41 -5.91 6.46
CA VAL A 12 -0.30 -7.21 6.39
C VAL A 12 0.21 -8.17 7.47
N GLU A 13 1.52 -8.27 7.64
CA GLU A 13 2.12 -9.11 8.68
C GLU A 13 1.67 -8.65 10.08
N ASN A 14 1.64 -7.34 10.33
CA ASN A 14 1.15 -6.79 11.59
C ASN A 14 -0.36 -7.01 11.79
N LEU A 15 -1.17 -6.90 10.74
CA LEU A 15 -2.60 -7.21 10.81
C LEU A 15 -2.81 -8.67 11.23
N ASN A 16 -2.07 -9.60 10.62
CA ASN A 16 -2.20 -11.02 10.92
C ASN A 16 -1.69 -11.39 12.33
N ALA A 17 -0.66 -10.71 12.83
CA ALA A 17 -0.09 -10.98 14.14
C ALA A 17 -0.85 -10.30 15.28
N PHE A 18 -1.42 -9.11 15.03
CA PHE A 18 -1.88 -8.22 16.09
C PHE A 18 -3.26 -7.59 15.86
N GLY A 19 -3.87 -7.81 14.69
CA GLY A 19 -5.19 -7.32 14.35
C GLY A 19 -6.25 -8.34 14.68
N ASP A 20 -7.12 -8.00 15.63
CA ASP A 20 -8.32 -8.78 15.93
C ASP A 20 -9.53 -7.86 15.76
N LYS A 21 -10.41 -8.22 14.83
CA LYS A 21 -11.59 -7.42 14.50
C LYS A 21 -12.62 -7.38 15.64
N GLU A 22 -12.72 -8.43 16.43
CA GLU A 22 -13.72 -8.58 17.47
C GLU A 22 -13.24 -8.00 18.80
N THR A 23 -11.96 -8.19 19.13
CA THR A 23 -11.40 -7.73 20.42
C THR A 23 -10.67 -6.39 20.35
N GLN A 24 -10.16 -5.99 19.18
CA GLN A 24 -9.39 -4.75 18.97
C GLN A 24 -9.73 -4.07 17.62
N PRO A 25 -11.01 -3.70 17.39
CA PRO A 25 -11.48 -3.22 16.09
C PRO A 25 -10.75 -1.97 15.60
N GLU A 26 -10.37 -1.04 16.48
CA GLU A 26 -9.64 0.17 16.09
C GLU A 26 -8.26 -0.16 15.51
N LYS A 27 -7.55 -1.11 16.14
CA LYS A 27 -6.23 -1.55 15.70
C LYS A 27 -6.30 -2.34 14.39
N TYR A 28 -7.31 -3.21 14.27
CA TYR A 28 -7.62 -3.91 13.03
C TYR A 28 -7.90 -2.93 11.88
N ASN A 29 -8.75 -1.94 12.11
CA ASN A 29 -9.10 -0.91 11.13
C ASN A 29 -7.91 -0.02 10.77
N LEU A 30 -7.03 0.30 11.73
CA LEU A 30 -5.81 1.03 11.48
C LEU A 30 -4.90 0.28 10.49
N TYR A 31 -4.63 -1.00 10.73
CA TYR A 31 -3.79 -1.78 9.82
C TYR A 31 -4.44 -1.92 8.43
N LEU A 32 -5.75 -2.14 8.35
CA LEU A 32 -6.46 -2.13 7.06
C LEU A 32 -6.32 -0.81 6.33
N GLY A 33 -6.51 0.32 7.02
CA GLY A 33 -6.34 1.65 6.45
C GLY A 33 -4.94 1.87 5.90
N LEU A 34 -3.91 1.45 6.64
CA LEU A 34 -2.51 1.54 6.21
C LEU A 34 -2.23 0.64 4.98
N ILE A 35 -2.78 -0.58 4.95
CA ILE A 35 -2.65 -1.49 3.79
C ILE A 35 -3.27 -0.85 2.54
N TYR A 36 -4.47 -0.29 2.64
CA TYR A 36 -5.14 0.36 1.52
C TYR A 36 -4.41 1.62 1.06
N LEU A 37 -3.95 2.45 2.00
CA LEU A 37 -3.14 3.63 1.67
C LEU A 37 -1.90 3.22 0.85
N MET A 38 -1.19 2.18 1.28
CA MET A 38 0.00 1.74 0.55
C MET A 38 -0.32 1.15 -0.81
N ALA A 39 -1.45 0.45 -0.97
CA ALA A 39 -1.91 -0.02 -2.27
C ALA A 39 -2.21 1.16 -3.23
N SER A 40 -2.86 2.22 -2.74
CA SER A 40 -3.11 3.42 -3.54
C SER A 40 -1.81 4.15 -3.93
N VAL A 41 -0.85 4.25 -3.01
CA VAL A 41 0.48 4.83 -3.33
C VAL A 41 1.20 4.00 -4.39
N GLU A 42 1.17 2.67 -4.30
CA GLU A 42 1.77 1.77 -5.28
C GLU A 42 1.13 1.96 -6.67
N GLN A 43 -0.19 2.08 -6.74
CA GLN A 43 -0.91 2.36 -7.98
C GLN A 43 -0.52 3.72 -8.57
N ILE A 44 -0.49 4.78 -7.77
CA ILE A 44 -0.08 6.13 -8.22
C ILE A 44 1.36 6.11 -8.76
N GLN A 45 2.26 5.37 -8.11
CA GLN A 45 3.65 5.23 -8.58
C GLN A 45 3.70 4.54 -9.96
N GLN A 46 2.89 3.50 -10.17
CA GLN A 46 2.81 2.80 -11.46
C GLN A 46 2.26 3.73 -12.56
N GLU A 47 1.16 4.42 -12.30
CA GLU A 47 0.55 5.38 -13.23
C GLU A 47 1.53 6.50 -13.60
N LEU A 48 2.29 7.02 -12.62
CA LEU A 48 3.32 8.04 -12.87
C LEU A 48 4.45 7.52 -13.77
N GLU A 49 4.92 6.30 -13.56
CA GLU A 49 5.95 5.70 -14.43
C GLU A 49 5.42 5.47 -15.85
N GLU A 50 4.16 5.04 -16.01
CA GLU A 50 3.52 4.93 -17.33
C GLU A 50 3.44 6.28 -18.03
N ILE A 51 3.03 7.35 -17.32
CA ILE A 51 2.98 8.72 -17.87
C ILE A 51 4.38 9.16 -18.32
N LYS A 52 5.42 8.95 -17.50
CA LYS A 52 6.81 9.29 -17.86
C LYS A 52 7.25 8.55 -19.13
N LEU A 53 6.95 7.25 -19.25
CA LEU A 53 7.26 6.47 -20.44
C LEU A 53 6.52 6.97 -21.67
N GLN A 54 5.25 7.37 -21.54
CA GLN A 54 4.48 7.94 -22.65
C GLN A 54 5.04 9.30 -23.10
N ILE A 55 5.47 10.15 -22.17
CA ILE A 55 6.12 11.44 -22.49
C ILE A 55 7.45 11.18 -23.20
N ALA A 56 8.27 10.26 -22.69
CA ALA A 56 9.56 9.93 -23.28
C ALA A 56 9.46 9.36 -24.71
N LYS A 57 8.38 8.63 -25.04
CA LYS A 57 8.12 8.11 -26.40
C LYS A 57 7.63 9.17 -27.40
N ARG A 58 7.17 10.33 -26.92
CA ARG A 58 6.69 11.44 -27.76
C ARG A 58 7.79 12.44 -28.12
N ASN A 59 8.91 12.42 -27.40
CA ASN A 59 10.13 13.16 -27.69
C ASN A 59 11.13 12.28 -28.45
#